data_AF-A0A2N5NJ11-F1
#
_entry.id   AF-A0A2N5NJ11-F1
#
_cell.length_a   1.000
_cell.length_b   1.000
_cell.length_c   1.000
_cell.angle_alpha   90.00
_cell.angle_beta   90.00
_cell.angle_gamma   90.00
#
_symmetry.space_group_name_H-M   'P 1'
#
loop_
_entity.id
_entity.type
_entity.pdbx_description
1 polymer ?
#
loop_
_entity_poly.entity_id
_entity_poly.type
_entity_poly.pdbx_seq_one_letter_code
_entity_poly.pdbx_strand_id
1 'polypeptide(L)'
;ICIEKGILRDVLVKHKAEVISMVLTSFNQKAYEKDLYEEGVEEGLDLGRMQMAQEIALRLFQSGNSLEQIAQLTGIDVEIVKQWIEKRDSSGCTGEA
;
A
#
# COMPACT_ATOMS: atom_id res chain seq x y z
N ILE A 1 16.65 -0.29 -31.76
CA ILE A 1 18.00 -0.55 -32.34
C ILE A 1 19.08 -0.81 -31.28
N CYS A 2 19.52 0.14 -30.44
CA CYS A 2 20.68 -0.10 -29.56
C CYS A 2 20.44 -1.06 -28.39
N ILE A 3 19.23 -1.02 -27.79
CA ILE A 3 18.84 -1.96 -26.72
C ILE A 3 18.50 -3.33 -27.32
N GLU A 4 17.62 -3.37 -28.33
CA GLU A 4 17.19 -4.61 -29.00
C GLU A 4 18.33 -5.39 -29.66
N LYS A 5 19.34 -4.69 -30.23
CA LYS A 5 20.51 -5.33 -30.85
C LYS A 5 21.63 -5.64 -29.85
N GLY A 6 21.42 -5.43 -28.56
CA GLY A 6 22.42 -5.73 -27.52
C GLY A 6 23.63 -4.79 -27.48
N ILE A 7 23.72 -3.79 -28.37
CA ILE A 7 24.87 -2.88 -28.48
C ILE A 7 25.15 -2.18 -27.15
N LEU A 8 24.12 -1.70 -26.45
CA LEU A 8 24.28 -1.06 -25.14
C LEU A 8 24.82 -2.06 -24.09
N ARG A 9 24.33 -3.29 -24.12
CA ARG A 9 24.79 -4.35 -23.21
C ARG A 9 26.27 -4.64 -23.44
N ASP A 10 26.69 -4.78 -24.69
CA ASP A 10 28.07 -5.10 -25.04
C ASP A 10 29.04 -4.01 -24.57
N VAL A 11 28.65 -2.73 -24.74
CA VAL A 11 29.44 -1.58 -24.24
C VAL A 11 29.53 -1.59 -22.72
N LEU A 12 28.40 -1.75 -22.01
CA LEU A 12 28.38 -1.79 -20.54
C LEU A 12 29.17 -2.97 -19.98
N VAL A 13 29.14 -4.12 -20.66
CA VAL A 13 29.90 -5.33 -20.29
C VAL A 13 31.40 -5.14 -20.50
N LYS A 14 31.80 -4.46 -21.59
CA LYS A 14 33.21 -4.17 -21.89
C LYS A 14 33.81 -3.16 -20.91
N HIS A 15 33.03 -2.18 -20.46
CA HIS A 15 33.44 -1.13 -19.53
C HIS A 15 32.92 -1.35 -18.09
N LYS A 16 32.81 -2.61 -17.66
CA LYS A 16 32.24 -2.98 -16.34
C LYS A 16 32.83 -2.21 -15.17
N ALA A 17 34.15 -2.08 -15.10
CA ALA A 17 34.82 -1.40 -13.98
C ALA A 17 34.44 0.08 -13.90
N GLU A 18 34.40 0.77 -15.05
CA GLU A 18 34.00 2.18 -15.13
C GLU A 18 32.52 2.36 -14.78
N VAL A 19 31.65 1.48 -15.29
CA VAL A 19 30.22 1.50 -14.99
C VAL A 19 29.96 1.27 -13.51
N ILE A 20 30.61 0.27 -12.89
CA ILE A 20 30.49 0.00 -11.45
C ILE A 20 30.98 1.20 -10.64
N SER A 21 32.15 1.76 -10.99
CA SER A 21 32.71 2.93 -10.31
C SER A 21 31.78 4.15 -10.41
N MET A 22 31.24 4.41 -11.60
CA MET A 22 30.27 5.47 -11.83
C MET A 22 29.02 5.26 -10.99
N VAL A 23 28.43 4.06 -11.02
CA VAL A 23 27.20 3.75 -10.26
C VAL A 23 27.44 3.92 -8.76
N LEU A 24 28.54 3.39 -8.22
CA LEU A 24 28.85 3.50 -6.80
C LEU A 24 29.13 4.93 -6.35
N THR A 25 29.70 5.77 -7.22
CA THR A 25 29.98 7.18 -6.90
C THR A 25 28.78 8.09 -7.12
N SER A 26 27.91 7.79 -8.08
CA SER A 26 26.71 8.59 -8.36
C SER A 26 25.48 8.16 -7.56
N PHE A 27 25.46 6.96 -6.98
CA PHE A 27 24.34 6.48 -6.19
C PHE A 27 24.25 7.24 -4.86
N ASN A 28 23.15 7.96 -4.68
CA ASN A 28 22.87 8.65 -3.43
C ASN A 28 22.05 7.74 -2.50
N GLN A 29 22.76 6.95 -1.71
CA GLN A 29 22.13 6.03 -0.75
C GLN A 29 21.19 6.74 0.24
N LYS A 30 21.56 7.94 0.70
CA LYS A 30 20.74 8.70 1.65
C LYS A 30 19.42 9.15 1.05
N ALA A 31 19.41 9.56 -0.22
CA ALA A 31 18.18 9.90 -0.92
C ALA A 31 17.29 8.65 -1.08
N TYR A 32 17.88 7.54 -1.53
CA TYR A 32 17.14 6.28 -1.68
C TYR A 32 16.51 5.78 -0.37
N GLU A 33 17.26 5.78 0.74
CA GLU A 33 16.75 5.36 2.05
C GLU A 33 15.67 6.30 2.59
N LYS A 34 15.81 7.60 2.33
CA LYS A 34 14.82 8.60 2.72
C LYS A 34 13.51 8.38 1.97
N ASP A 35 13.58 8.24 0.65
CA ASP A 35 12.39 8.03 -0.19
C ASP A 35 11.65 6.75 0.26
N LEU A 36 12.39 5.65 0.47
CA LEU A 36 11.83 4.39 0.95
C LEU A 36 11.16 4.51 2.33
N TYR A 37 11.77 5.27 3.24
CA TYR A 37 11.19 5.51 4.56
C TYR A 37 9.93 6.37 4.48
N GLU A 38 9.93 7.42 3.67
CA GLU A 38 8.78 8.31 3.48
C GLU A 38 7.59 7.55 2.87
N GLU A 39 7.83 6.73 1.86
CA GLU A 39 6.83 5.82 1.28
C GLU A 39 6.25 4.88 2.35
N GLY A 40 7.12 4.22 3.14
CA GLY A 40 6.68 3.32 4.20
C GLY A 40 5.88 4.01 5.31
N VAL A 41 6.21 5.26 5.65
CA VAL A 41 5.44 6.06 6.62
C VAL A 41 4.08 6.44 6.05
N GLU A 42 4.02 6.87 4.79
CA GLU A 42 2.76 7.23 4.12
C GLU A 42 1.80 6.03 4.05
N GLU A 43 2.30 4.88 3.57
CA GLU A 43 1.54 3.62 3.54
C GLU A 43 1.04 3.22 4.94
N GLY A 44 1.90 3.33 5.96
CA GLY A 44 1.54 3.02 7.34
C GLY A 44 0.44 3.93 7.88
N LEU A 45 0.49 5.23 7.58
CA LEU A 45 -0.53 6.20 7.97
C LEU A 45 -1.85 5.94 7.24
N ASP A 46 -1.82 5.59 5.96
CA ASP A 46 -3.03 5.24 5.19
C ASP A 46 -3.69 3.96 5.71
N LEU A 47 -2.90 2.93 5.98
CA LEU A 47 -3.39 1.70 6.60
C LEU A 47 -4.03 1.99 7.97
N GLY A 48 -3.38 2.80 8.80
CA GLY A 48 -3.91 3.20 10.11
C GLY A 48 -5.22 3.98 10.00
N ARG A 49 -5.32 4.95 9.08
CA ARG A 49 -6.56 5.69 8.81
C ARG A 49 -7.69 4.76 8.37
N MET A 50 -7.41 3.84 7.45
CA MET A 50 -8.39 2.89 6.95
C MET A 50 -8.87 1.93 8.04
N GLN A 51 -7.95 1.40 8.87
CA GLN A 51 -8.31 0.53 10.00
C GLN A 51 -9.19 1.25 11.02
N MET A 52 -8.85 2.50 11.36
CA MET A 52 -9.67 3.31 12.29
C MET A 52 -11.05 3.58 11.72
N ALA A 53 -11.15 3.95 10.45
CA ALA A 53 -12.41 4.18 9.76
C ALA A 53 -13.29 2.92 9.75
N GLN A 54 -12.68 1.76 9.47
CA GLN A 54 -13.35 0.47 9.53
C GLN A 54 -13.86 0.15 10.94
N GLU A 55 -13.04 0.35 11.97
CA GLU A 55 -13.44 0.08 13.34
C GLU A 55 -14.61 0.97 13.80
N ILE A 56 -14.58 2.26 13.45
CA ILE A 56 -15.69 3.18 13.73
C ILE A 56 -16.97 2.72 13.03
N ALA A 57 -16.90 2.41 11.74
CA ALA A 57 -18.05 1.92 10.97
C ALA A 57 -18.65 0.64 11.59
N LEU A 58 -17.81 -0.30 12.00
CA LEU A 58 -18.25 -1.53 12.66
C LEU A 58 -18.89 -1.27 14.03
N ARG A 59 -18.36 -0.34 14.83
CA ARG A 59 -18.95 0.04 16.13
C ARG A 59 -20.32 0.72 15.94
N LEU A 60 -20.46 1.57 14.92
CA LEU A 60 -21.73 2.21 14.58
C LEU A 60 -22.77 1.19 14.08
N PHE A 61 -22.33 0.20 13.30
CA PHE A 61 -23.20 -0.90 12.90
C PHE A 61 -23.69 -1.73 14.10
N GLN A 62 -22.78 -2.07 15.02
CA GLN A 62 -23.13 -2.80 16.24
C GLN A 62 -24.09 -2.01 17.16
N SER A 63 -24.05 -0.68 17.14
CA SER A 63 -25.00 0.16 17.87
C SER A 63 -26.35 0.32 17.17
N GLY A 64 -26.56 -0.34 16.03
CA GLY A 64 -27.86 -0.43 15.34
C GLY A 64 -28.08 0.59 14.23
N ASN A 65 -27.04 1.30 13.79
CA ASN A 65 -27.15 2.23 12.66
C ASN A 65 -27.28 1.48 11.32
N SER A 66 -28.08 2.01 10.39
CA SER A 66 -28.16 1.48 9.03
C SER A 66 -26.90 1.78 8.22
N LEU A 67 -26.68 1.04 7.13
CA LEU A 67 -25.55 1.24 6.21
C LEU A 67 -25.50 2.68 5.67
N GLU A 68 -26.67 3.24 5.33
CA GLU A 68 -26.81 4.60 4.80
C GLU A 68 -26.49 5.65 5.86
N GLN A 69 -26.90 5.42 7.12
CA GLN A 69 -26.57 6.32 8.23
C GLN A 69 -25.07 6.30 8.53
N ILE A 70 -24.45 5.13 8.50
CA ILE A 70 -23.01 4.99 8.70
C ILE A 70 -22.25 5.72 7.58
N ALA A 71 -22.65 5.54 6.32
CA ALA A 71 -22.06 6.24 5.19
C ALA A 71 -22.16 7.76 5.34
N GLN A 72 -23.32 8.28 5.77
CA GLN A 72 -23.50 9.70 6.04
C GLN A 72 -22.66 10.22 7.21
N LEU A 73 -22.57 9.46 8.32
CA LEU A 73 -21.83 9.87 9.52
C LEU A 73 -20.32 9.84 9.34
N THR A 74 -19.82 8.88 8.55
CA THR A 74 -18.38 8.64 8.37
C THR A 74 -17.83 9.23 7.07
N GLY A 75 -18.70 9.59 6.11
CA GLY A 75 -18.32 10.00 4.76
C GLY A 75 -17.79 8.86 3.89
N ILE A 76 -17.95 7.62 4.33
CA ILE A 76 -17.46 6.41 3.65
C ILE A 76 -18.56 5.91 2.71
N ASP A 77 -18.18 5.47 1.52
CA ASP A 77 -19.13 4.92 0.56
C ASP A 77 -19.86 3.70 1.12
N VAL A 78 -21.18 3.63 0.86
CA VAL A 78 -22.05 2.59 1.41
C VAL A 78 -21.63 1.17 0.99
N GLU A 79 -21.07 1.00 -0.21
CA GLU A 79 -20.58 -0.29 -0.69
C GLU A 79 -19.32 -0.73 0.07
N ILE A 80 -18.46 0.23 0.46
CA ILE A 80 -17.27 -0.05 1.26
C ILE A 80 -17.66 -0.47 2.68
N VAL A 81 -18.62 0.24 3.29
CA VAL A 81 -19.16 -0.14 4.61
C VAL A 81 -19.76 -1.55 4.57
N LYS A 82 -20.51 -1.87 3.52
CA LYS A 82 -21.08 -3.21 3.30
C LYS A 82 -19.99 -4.28 3.20
N GLN A 83 -18.96 -4.07 2.40
CA GLN A 83 -17.83 -5.00 2.26
C GLN A 83 -17.14 -5.25 3.61
N TRP A 84 -16.96 -4.22 4.43
CA TRP A 84 -16.34 -4.37 5.75
C TRP A 84 -17.16 -5.21 6.71
N ILE A 85 -18.49 -5.11 6.66
CA ILE A 85 -19.41 -5.93 7.47
C ILE A 85 -19.40 -7.38 6.97
N GLU A 86 -19.54 -7.61 5.65
CA GLU A 86 -19.54 -8.96 5.07
C GLU A 86 -18.23 -9.72 5.33
N LYS A 87 -17.08 -9.03 5.24
CA LYS A 87 -15.77 -9.61 5.52
C LYS A 87 -15.62 -10.02 6.99
N ARG A 88 -16.24 -9.28 7.91
CA ARG A 88 -16.27 -9.63 9.33
C ARG A 88 -17.05 -10.92 9.54
N ASP A 89 -18.24 -11.04 8.95
CA ASP A 89 -19.10 -12.20 9.11
C ASP A 89 -18.47 -13.47 8.50
N SER A 90 -17.70 -13.30 7.42
CA SER A 90 -16.90 -14.37 6.79
C SER A 90 -15.77 -14.89 7.68
N SER A 91 -15.22 -14.04 8.56
CA SER A 91 -14.20 -14.42 9.56
C SER A 91 -14.80 -15.00 10.85
N GLY A 92 -16.13 -14.93 11.03
CA GLY A 92 -16.86 -15.42 12.20
C GLY A 92 -17.29 -16.88 12.15
N CYS A 93 -16.99 -17.62 11.07
CA CYS A 93 -17.24 -19.07 10.99
C CYS A 93 -16.15 -19.88 11.72
N THR A 94 -16.08 -19.71 13.04
CA THR A 94 -15.81 -20.79 13.99
C THR A 94 -16.90 -20.73 15.04
N GLY A 95 -18.08 -21.21 14.66
CA GLY A 95 -19.15 -21.48 15.61
C GLY A 95 -18.99 -22.87 16.22
N GLU A 96 -19.62 -23.02 17.38
CA GLU A 96 -20.12 -24.27 18.00
C GLU A 96 -19.16 -25.06 18.90
N ALA A 97 -19.29 -24.82 20.21
CA ALA A 97 -20.00 -25.73 21.13
C ALA A 97 -20.37 -25.02 22.44
#